data_AF-A0A2N4YS88-F1
#
_entry.id   AF-A0A2N4YS88-F1
#
_cell.length_a   1.000
_cell.length_b   1.000
_cell.length_c   1.000
_cell.angle_alpha   90.00
_cell.angle_beta   90.00
_cell.angle_gamma   90.00
#
_symmetry.space_group_name_H-M   'P 1'
#
loop_
_entity.id
_entity.type
_entity.pdbx_description
1 polymer ?
#
loop_
_entity_poly.entity_id
_entity_poly.type
_entity_poly.pdbx_seq_one_letter_code
_entity_poly.pdbx_strand_id
1 'polypeptide(L)'
;MLKRLFTPLTLVNQLALIVLLATIIGVAGMAISARLVNGVQGSAHAINKAGSLRMQSYRLLAAIPLNENDQKLVADMTATVFSPELQNSARRDGQEQQLKALQQYWQQALAPGMQRAVNQAEVAQDVADFVDRIDQLVTAFDHTTEQRIERVVWIHRILAIGMALLLIFTIIWLRARLLRPWKQLLGMARAVSQRDFTQRAHISGRNEMATLGMALNNMSEELAESYAVLERRVQEKTAGLEQKNEILAFLWQANRRLHASAPLCERISPVLNGLQGLTLLRDIEVRVYDLEDEDNHQEFTCHSDYECDDKGCYLCPRNLPPLPDGGTTLKWRLSDAHNQY
;
A
#
# COMPACT_ATOMS: atom_id res chain seq x y z
N MET A 1 21.83 -19.25 -16.74
CA MET A 1 21.99 -18.09 -15.82
C MET A 1 20.90 -17.00 -15.96
N LEU A 2 19.85 -17.17 -16.76
CA LEU A 2 18.78 -16.15 -16.92
C LEU A 2 17.65 -16.16 -15.87
N LYS A 3 17.57 -17.19 -15.00
CA LYS A 3 16.48 -17.30 -14.00
C LYS A 3 16.71 -16.53 -12.70
N ARG A 4 17.89 -15.90 -12.50
CA ARG A 4 18.23 -15.14 -11.27
C ARG A 4 18.00 -13.63 -11.36
N LEU A 5 17.56 -13.11 -12.51
CA LEU A 5 17.27 -11.68 -12.69
C LEU A 5 15.86 -11.27 -12.26
N PHE A 6 14.98 -12.24 -11.96
CA PHE A 6 13.60 -12.00 -11.54
C PHE A 6 13.37 -12.49 -10.11
N THR A 7 14.23 -12.07 -9.17
CA THR A 7 13.72 -11.86 -7.81
C THR A 7 12.56 -10.86 -7.91
N PRO A 8 11.41 -11.10 -7.24
CA PRO A 8 10.31 -10.14 -7.28
C PRO A 8 10.86 -8.80 -6.80
N LEU A 9 10.87 -7.80 -7.70
CA LEU A 9 11.33 -6.45 -7.36
C LEU A 9 10.61 -6.01 -6.09
N THR A 10 11.39 -5.56 -5.12
CA THR A 10 10.93 -4.91 -3.90
C THR A 10 9.96 -3.79 -4.28
N LEU A 11 8.94 -3.53 -3.46
CA LEU A 11 8.01 -2.42 -3.67
C LEU A 11 8.76 -1.09 -3.87
N VAL A 12 9.87 -0.93 -3.13
CA VAL A 12 10.75 0.23 -3.21
C VAL A 12 11.43 0.32 -4.58
N ASN A 13 11.97 -0.76 -5.12
CA ASN A 13 12.60 -0.74 -6.45
C ASN A 13 11.57 -0.46 -7.56
N GLN A 14 10.34 -0.96 -7.43
CA GLN A 14 9.26 -0.66 -8.37
C GLN A 14 8.91 0.84 -8.38
N LEU A 15 8.82 1.45 -7.20
CA LEU A 15 8.58 2.88 -7.07
C LEU A 15 9.75 3.71 -7.59
N ALA A 16 11.00 3.29 -7.33
CA ALA A 16 12.19 3.96 -7.84
C ALA A 16 12.25 3.93 -9.39
N LEU A 17 11.91 2.79 -10.01
CA LEU A 17 11.84 2.66 -11.47
C LEU A 17 10.79 3.59 -12.08
N ILE A 18 9.61 3.69 -11.46
CA ILE A 18 8.55 4.60 -11.87
C ILE A 18 9.05 6.06 -11.84
N VAL A 19 9.66 6.47 -10.73
CA VAL A 19 10.17 7.84 -10.55
C VAL A 19 11.26 8.13 -11.58
N LEU A 20 12.21 7.21 -11.76
CA LEU A 20 13.28 7.34 -12.75
C LEU A 20 12.73 7.49 -14.17
N LEU A 21 11.70 6.71 -14.53
CA LEU A 21 11.07 6.80 -15.85
C LEU A 21 10.36 8.15 -16.04
N ALA A 22 9.67 8.66 -15.02
CA ALA A 22 9.07 9.99 -15.04
C ALA A 22 10.14 11.09 -15.17
N THR A 23 11.25 10.99 -14.44
CA THR A 23 12.39 11.93 -14.55
C THR A 23 13.00 11.91 -15.94
N ILE A 24 13.19 10.74 -16.55
CA ILE A 24 13.71 10.62 -17.92
C ILE A 24 12.78 11.33 -18.92
N ILE A 25 11.46 11.12 -18.82
CA ILE A 25 10.48 11.81 -19.67
C ILE A 25 10.61 13.34 -19.51
N GLY A 26 10.70 13.82 -18.27
CA GLY A 26 10.83 15.24 -17.97
C GLY A 26 12.12 15.85 -18.54
N VAL A 27 13.27 15.22 -18.29
CA VAL A 27 14.58 15.67 -18.77
C VAL A 27 14.65 15.64 -20.30
N ALA A 28 14.12 14.59 -20.93
CA ALA A 28 14.05 14.49 -22.39
C ALA A 28 13.23 15.64 -22.99
N GLY A 29 12.05 15.94 -22.41
CA GLY A 29 11.23 17.08 -22.84
C GLY A 29 11.96 18.42 -22.71
N MET A 30 12.63 18.65 -21.58
CA MET A 30 13.42 19.86 -21.35
C MET A 30 14.59 19.98 -22.35
N ALA A 31 15.32 18.90 -22.62
CA ALA A 31 16.43 18.90 -23.57
C ALA A 31 15.99 19.22 -25.00
N ILE A 32 14.84 18.67 -25.43
CA ILE A 32 14.24 18.96 -26.74
C ILE A 32 13.84 20.44 -26.82
N SER A 33 13.20 20.97 -25.78
CA SER A 33 12.83 22.39 -25.70
C SER A 33 14.05 23.31 -25.77
N ALA A 34 15.10 23.03 -25.01
CA ALA A 34 16.33 23.83 -25.01
C ALA A 34 16.99 23.86 -26.40
N ARG A 35 16.99 22.72 -27.11
CA ARG A 35 17.51 22.64 -28.47
C ARG A 35 16.67 23.46 -29.46
N LEU A 36 15.34 23.46 -29.32
CA LEU A 36 14.45 24.26 -30.17
C LEU A 36 14.69 25.76 -29.98
N VAL A 37 14.77 26.25 -28.72
CA VAL A 37 14.94 27.67 -28.41
C VAL A 37 16.23 28.23 -29.03
N ASN A 38 17.35 27.53 -28.85
CA ASN A 38 18.63 27.91 -29.47
C ASN A 38 18.58 27.83 -31.02
N GLY A 39 17.72 26.95 -31.54
CA GLY A 39 17.41 26.83 -32.96
C GLY A 39 16.73 28.09 -33.50
N VAL A 40 15.58 28.42 -32.91
CA VAL A 40 14.68 29.51 -33.33
C VAL A 40 15.34 30.88 -33.21
N GLN A 41 16.11 31.13 -32.16
CA GLN A 41 16.79 32.42 -31.98
C GLN A 41 17.77 32.70 -33.13
N GLY A 42 18.49 31.68 -33.62
CA GLY A 42 19.39 31.80 -34.76
C GLY A 42 18.66 32.05 -36.09
N SER A 43 17.55 31.36 -36.31
CA SER A 43 16.71 31.55 -37.50
C SER A 43 16.10 32.97 -37.54
N ALA A 44 15.63 33.50 -36.40
CA ALA A 44 15.09 34.86 -36.32
C ALA A 44 16.11 35.94 -36.71
N HIS A 45 17.37 35.82 -36.26
CA HIS A 45 18.43 36.76 -36.63
C HIS A 45 18.77 36.68 -38.13
N ALA A 46 18.77 35.47 -38.71
CA ALA A 46 19.00 35.28 -40.13
C ALA A 46 17.86 35.84 -41.00
N ILE A 47 16.60 35.63 -40.60
CA ILE A 47 15.43 36.23 -41.26
C ILE A 47 15.53 37.76 -41.24
N ASN A 48 15.90 38.36 -40.11
CA ASN A 48 16.07 39.81 -40.01
C ASN A 48 17.24 40.32 -40.90
N LYS A 49 18.38 39.61 -40.91
CA LYS A 49 19.53 39.93 -41.77
C LYS A 49 19.17 39.83 -43.25
N ALA A 50 18.51 38.75 -43.66
CA ALA A 50 18.03 38.57 -45.03
C ALA A 50 16.99 39.64 -45.38
N GLY A 51 16.07 39.97 -44.48
CA GLY A 51 15.10 41.06 -44.65
C GLY A 51 15.76 42.43 -44.87
N SER A 52 16.88 42.70 -44.18
CA SER A 52 17.65 43.93 -44.36
C SER A 52 18.27 44.05 -45.76
N LEU A 53 18.54 42.93 -46.44
CA LEU A 53 19.06 42.93 -47.81
C LEU A 53 18.07 43.55 -48.80
N ARG A 54 16.76 43.37 -48.60
CA ARG A 54 15.74 44.01 -49.48
C ARG A 54 15.85 45.52 -49.40
N MET A 55 15.90 46.06 -48.19
CA MET A 55 16.04 47.50 -47.97
C MET A 55 17.36 48.01 -48.55
N GLN A 56 18.46 47.31 -48.33
CA GLN A 56 19.77 47.67 -48.89
C GLN A 56 19.77 47.63 -50.44
N SER A 57 19.06 46.67 -51.05
CA SER A 57 18.91 46.56 -52.52
C SER A 57 18.24 47.79 -53.11
N TYR A 58 17.10 48.20 -52.55
CA TYR A 58 16.39 49.41 -53.01
C TYR A 58 17.13 50.69 -52.66
N ARG A 59 17.83 50.74 -51.52
CA ARG A 59 18.66 51.88 -51.15
C ARG A 59 19.81 52.10 -52.14
N LEU A 60 20.45 51.02 -52.59
CA LEU A 60 21.46 51.09 -53.63
C LEU A 60 20.86 51.52 -54.97
N LEU A 61 19.70 50.98 -55.37
CA LEU A 61 19.00 51.40 -56.58
C LEU A 61 18.70 52.91 -56.57
N ALA A 62 18.21 53.44 -55.44
CA ALA A 62 17.91 54.85 -55.29
C ALA A 62 19.14 55.77 -55.31
N ALA A 63 20.33 55.23 -55.02
CA ALA A 63 21.60 55.96 -55.01
C ALA A 63 22.30 56.02 -56.38
N ILE A 64 21.76 55.36 -57.42
CA ILE A 64 22.36 55.36 -58.76
C ILE A 64 22.20 56.73 -59.44
N PRO A 65 23.26 57.29 -60.05
CA PRO A 65 24.60 56.70 -60.23
C PRO A 65 25.45 56.76 -58.94
N LEU A 66 26.10 55.63 -58.62
CA LEU A 66 26.88 55.48 -57.39
C LEU A 66 28.16 56.33 -57.43
N ASN A 67 28.43 57.05 -56.34
CA ASN A 67 29.65 57.84 -56.16
C ASN A 67 30.59 57.22 -55.10
N GLU A 68 31.75 57.82 -54.86
CA GLU A 68 32.72 57.35 -53.85
C GLU A 68 32.10 57.20 -52.44
N ASN A 69 31.15 58.09 -52.09
CA ASN A 69 30.44 58.06 -50.80
C ASN A 69 29.51 56.83 -50.66
N ASP A 70 29.07 56.24 -51.77
CA ASP A 70 28.14 55.11 -51.80
C ASP A 70 28.86 53.75 -51.81
N GLN A 71 30.20 53.73 -51.98
CA GLN A 71 30.98 52.50 -51.88
C GLN A 71 30.81 51.81 -50.52
N LYS A 72 30.57 52.60 -49.45
CA LYS A 72 30.26 52.06 -48.14
C LYS A 72 28.95 51.25 -48.15
N LEU A 73 27.94 51.66 -48.90
CA LEU A 73 26.66 50.94 -49.01
C LEU A 73 26.86 49.60 -49.72
N VAL A 74 27.67 49.56 -50.77
CA VAL A 74 28.02 48.33 -51.49
C VAL A 74 28.83 47.38 -50.58
N ALA A 75 29.76 47.93 -49.79
CA ALA A 75 30.54 47.16 -48.83
C ALA A 75 29.68 46.58 -47.69
N ASP A 76 28.79 47.38 -47.10
CA ASP A 76 27.85 46.96 -46.05
C ASP A 76 26.90 45.87 -46.55
N MET A 77 26.42 46.01 -47.79
CA MET A 77 25.56 45.01 -48.42
C MET A 77 26.33 43.71 -48.69
N THR A 78 27.55 43.82 -49.23
CA THR A 78 28.41 42.65 -49.45
C THR A 78 28.70 41.93 -48.14
N ALA A 79 29.03 42.66 -47.07
CA ALA A 79 29.25 42.08 -45.74
C ALA A 79 27.98 41.38 -45.22
N THR A 80 26.80 41.91 -45.51
CA THR A 80 25.53 41.29 -45.13
C THR A 80 25.26 40.00 -45.94
N VAL A 81 25.42 40.03 -47.27
CA VAL A 81 25.22 38.88 -48.18
C VAL A 81 26.14 37.69 -47.83
N PHE A 82 27.37 37.98 -47.42
CA PHE A 82 28.35 36.98 -47.02
C PHE A 82 28.46 36.76 -45.51
N SER A 83 27.53 37.30 -44.72
CA SER A 83 27.57 37.21 -43.26
C SER A 83 27.62 35.75 -42.75
N PRO A 84 28.44 35.46 -41.72
CA PRO A 84 28.50 34.13 -41.11
C PRO A 84 27.14 33.66 -40.59
N GLU A 85 26.30 34.57 -40.12
CA GLU A 85 24.96 34.28 -39.62
C GLU A 85 24.06 33.68 -40.71
N LEU A 86 24.03 34.27 -41.92
CA LEU A 86 23.27 33.73 -43.04
C LEU A 86 23.82 32.37 -43.49
N GLN A 87 25.14 32.21 -43.53
CA GLN A 87 25.77 30.93 -43.89
C GLN A 87 25.44 29.82 -42.89
N ASN A 88 25.51 30.13 -41.59
CA ASN A 88 25.22 29.17 -40.53
C ASN A 88 23.73 28.77 -40.52
N SER A 89 22.82 29.71 -40.75
CA SER A 89 21.39 29.40 -40.85
C SER A 89 21.04 28.66 -42.14
N ALA A 90 21.66 28.99 -43.27
CA ALA A 90 21.50 28.23 -44.52
C ALA A 90 21.98 26.78 -44.39
N ARG A 91 23.13 26.54 -43.74
CA ARG A 91 23.60 25.18 -43.43
C ARG A 91 22.64 24.44 -42.51
N ARG A 92 22.18 25.11 -41.46
CA ARG A 92 21.25 24.54 -40.48
C ARG A 92 19.93 24.14 -41.13
N ASP A 93 19.42 24.96 -42.04
CA ASP A 93 18.07 24.83 -42.61
C ASP A 93 18.07 24.18 -44.01
N GLY A 94 19.24 23.73 -44.48
CA GLY A 94 19.40 23.05 -45.77
C GLY A 94 19.22 23.97 -46.98
N GLN A 95 19.40 25.28 -46.82
CA GLN A 95 19.20 26.32 -47.84
C GLN A 95 20.52 26.85 -48.42
N GLU A 96 21.60 26.07 -48.35
CA GLU A 96 22.91 26.48 -48.86
C GLU A 96 22.88 26.77 -50.36
N GLN A 97 22.06 26.06 -51.13
CA GLN A 97 21.97 26.24 -52.58
C GLN A 97 21.33 27.59 -52.92
N GLN A 98 20.24 27.95 -52.23
CA GLN A 98 19.53 29.22 -52.37
C GLN A 98 20.42 30.39 -51.95
N LEU A 99 21.13 30.27 -50.82
CA LEU A 99 22.08 31.29 -50.38
C LEU A 99 23.24 31.44 -51.38
N LYS A 100 23.80 30.34 -51.90
CA LYS A 100 24.86 30.40 -52.91
C LYS A 100 24.38 31.07 -54.20
N ALA A 101 23.17 30.77 -54.66
CA ALA A 101 22.60 31.42 -55.84
C ALA A 101 22.44 32.94 -55.63
N LEU A 102 21.97 33.36 -54.44
CA LEU A 102 21.89 34.77 -54.06
C LEU A 102 23.29 35.43 -54.06
N GLN A 103 24.27 34.79 -53.41
CA GLN A 103 25.64 35.28 -53.32
C GLN A 103 26.31 35.41 -54.68
N GLN A 104 26.13 34.43 -55.56
CA GLN A 104 26.66 34.44 -56.92
C GLN A 104 26.03 35.56 -57.75
N TYR A 105 24.71 35.71 -57.68
CA TYR A 105 24.00 36.77 -58.41
C TYR A 105 24.46 38.17 -57.96
N TRP A 106 24.61 38.38 -56.65
CA TRP A 106 25.16 39.62 -56.11
C TRP A 106 26.56 39.91 -56.66
N GLN A 107 27.48 38.94 -56.57
CA GLN A 107 28.88 39.14 -56.91
C GLN A 107 29.14 39.24 -58.41
N GLN A 108 28.40 38.49 -59.23
CA GLN A 108 28.67 38.35 -60.66
C GLN A 108 27.82 39.27 -61.54
N ALA A 109 26.60 39.62 -61.09
CA ALA A 109 25.66 40.41 -61.89
C ALA A 109 25.32 41.75 -61.22
N LEU A 110 24.69 41.72 -60.04
CA LEU A 110 24.06 42.92 -59.48
C LEU A 110 25.05 43.99 -59.03
N ALA A 111 26.08 43.64 -58.25
CA ALA A 111 27.03 44.63 -57.76
C ALA A 111 27.86 45.28 -58.90
N PRO A 112 28.42 44.52 -59.86
CA PRO A 112 29.08 45.12 -61.02
C PRO A 112 28.13 45.94 -61.90
N GLY A 113 26.86 45.52 -62.05
CA GLY A 113 25.84 46.24 -62.80
C GLY A 113 25.53 47.60 -62.18
N MET A 114 25.26 47.63 -60.86
CA MET A 114 25.00 48.88 -60.12
C MET A 114 26.17 49.87 -60.17
N GLN A 115 27.42 49.39 -60.18
CA GLN A 115 28.61 50.24 -60.28
C GLN A 115 28.79 50.89 -61.66
N ARG A 116 28.25 50.28 -62.72
CA ARG A 116 28.36 50.80 -64.10
C ARG A 116 27.12 51.57 -64.55
N ALA A 117 26.00 51.40 -63.86
CA ALA A 117 24.72 51.96 -64.24
C ALA A 117 24.74 53.49 -64.17
N VAL A 118 24.24 54.13 -65.24
CA VAL A 118 24.13 55.60 -65.31
C VAL A 118 22.74 56.06 -64.84
N ASN A 119 21.73 55.20 -64.96
CA ASN A 119 20.37 55.45 -64.53
C ASN A 119 19.77 54.21 -63.83
N GLN A 120 18.71 54.43 -63.05
CA GLN A 120 18.06 53.36 -62.28
C GLN A 120 17.39 52.31 -63.17
N ALA A 121 16.93 52.69 -64.37
CA ALA A 121 16.20 51.80 -65.27
C ALA A 121 17.08 50.65 -65.80
N GLU A 122 18.39 50.85 -65.93
CA GLU A 122 19.34 49.83 -66.38
C GLU A 122 19.44 48.62 -65.46
N VAL A 123 19.21 48.79 -64.15
CA VAL A 123 19.36 47.72 -63.13
C VAL A 123 18.09 47.47 -62.32
N ALA A 124 17.00 48.19 -62.59
CA ALA A 124 15.75 48.04 -61.85
C ALA A 124 15.22 46.59 -61.90
N GLN A 125 15.30 45.94 -63.06
CA GLN A 125 14.90 44.53 -63.21
C GLN A 125 15.85 43.61 -62.44
N ASP A 126 17.16 43.83 -62.52
CA ASP A 126 18.14 43.00 -61.80
C ASP A 126 17.97 43.10 -60.28
N VAL A 127 17.57 44.27 -59.78
CA VAL A 127 17.22 44.50 -58.37
C VAL A 127 15.95 43.75 -57.99
N ALA A 128 14.90 43.80 -58.82
CA ALA A 128 13.67 43.06 -58.60
C ALA A 128 13.94 41.55 -58.52
N ASP A 129 14.67 41.00 -59.50
CA ASP A 129 15.07 39.59 -59.53
C ASP A 129 15.91 39.19 -58.32
N PHE A 130 16.74 40.09 -57.80
CA PHE A 130 17.52 39.85 -56.58
C PHE A 130 16.65 39.84 -55.33
N VAL A 131 15.72 40.80 -55.21
CA VAL A 131 14.77 40.87 -54.10
C VAL A 131 13.88 39.63 -54.07
N ASP A 132 13.43 39.13 -55.22
CA ASP A 132 12.68 37.88 -55.32
C ASP A 132 13.47 36.67 -54.80
N ARG A 133 14.79 36.62 -55.05
CA ARG A 133 15.68 35.57 -54.49
C ARG A 133 15.84 35.72 -52.98
N ILE A 134 15.88 36.94 -52.45
CA ILE A 134 15.87 37.20 -51.01
C ILE A 134 14.56 36.70 -50.41
N ASP A 135 13.43 37.01 -51.04
CA ASP A 135 12.11 36.56 -50.60
C ASP A 135 12.01 35.04 -50.54
N GLN A 136 12.44 34.34 -51.59
CA GLN A 136 12.48 32.88 -51.61
C GLN A 136 13.35 32.31 -50.48
N LEU A 137 14.52 32.91 -50.22
CA LEU A 137 15.40 32.49 -49.12
C LEU A 137 14.74 32.73 -47.74
N VAL A 138 14.11 33.89 -47.54
CA VAL A 138 13.43 34.24 -46.29
C VAL A 138 12.24 33.31 -46.03
N THR A 139 11.41 33.06 -47.05
CA THR A 139 10.29 32.11 -46.96
C THR A 139 10.78 30.69 -46.63
N ALA A 140 11.92 30.27 -47.20
CA ALA A 140 12.50 28.98 -46.87
C ALA A 140 13.00 28.88 -45.42
N PHE A 141 13.59 29.94 -44.87
CA PHE A 141 13.95 30.00 -43.44
C PHE A 141 12.73 29.98 -42.52
N ASP A 142 11.66 30.69 -42.89
CA ASP A 142 10.44 30.76 -42.09
C ASP A 142 9.74 29.39 -42.03
N HIS A 143 9.49 28.79 -43.19
CA HIS A 143 8.81 27.50 -43.30
C HIS A 143 9.58 26.35 -42.63
N THR A 144 10.91 26.30 -42.78
CA THR A 144 11.73 25.28 -42.10
C THR A 144 11.74 25.45 -40.59
N THR A 145 11.66 26.69 -40.10
CA THR A 145 11.55 27.01 -38.67
C THR A 145 10.18 26.58 -38.13
N GLU A 146 9.10 26.89 -38.83
CA GLU A 146 7.73 26.50 -38.47
C GLU A 146 7.57 24.97 -38.37
N GLN A 147 8.03 24.23 -39.38
CA GLN A 147 7.98 22.76 -39.37
C GLN A 147 8.75 22.11 -38.21
N ARG A 148 9.80 22.77 -37.70
CA ARG A 148 10.53 22.30 -36.51
C ARG A 148 9.74 22.57 -35.24
N ILE A 149 9.14 23.75 -35.13
CA ILE A 149 8.27 24.11 -34.01
C ILE A 149 7.10 23.12 -33.94
N GLU A 150 6.40 22.89 -35.05
CA GLU A 150 5.27 21.95 -35.10
C GLU A 150 5.68 20.53 -34.67
N ARG A 151 6.80 20.01 -35.17
CA ARG A 151 7.31 18.69 -34.77
C ARG A 151 7.61 18.60 -33.28
N VAL A 152 8.25 19.63 -32.71
CA VAL A 152 8.57 19.65 -31.27
C VAL A 152 7.30 19.74 -30.43
N VAL A 153 6.30 20.52 -30.86
CA VAL A 153 4.98 20.58 -30.20
C VAL A 153 4.30 19.23 -30.24
N TRP A 154 4.32 18.53 -31.37
CA TRP A 154 3.77 17.17 -31.50
C TRP A 154 4.46 16.18 -30.56
N ILE A 155 5.81 16.21 -30.49
CA ILE A 155 6.57 15.37 -29.55
C ILE A 155 6.20 15.70 -28.10
N HIS A 156 6.07 16.98 -27.73
CA HIS A 156 5.65 17.37 -26.39
C HIS A 156 4.24 16.87 -26.05
N ARG A 157 3.30 16.89 -27.00
CA ARG A 157 1.96 16.30 -26.80
C ARG A 157 2.05 14.82 -26.50
N ILE A 158 2.87 14.07 -27.24
CA ILE A 158 3.09 12.63 -27.01
C ILE A 158 3.71 12.39 -25.63
N LEU A 159 4.75 13.15 -25.26
CA LEU A 159 5.40 13.05 -23.94
C LEU A 159 4.43 13.39 -22.81
N ALA A 160 3.57 14.40 -22.98
CA ALA A 160 2.56 14.79 -22.01
C ALA A 160 1.49 13.71 -21.82
N ILE A 161 1.00 13.10 -22.92
CA ILE A 161 0.07 11.97 -22.85
C ILE A 161 0.75 10.77 -22.16
N GLY A 162 1.99 10.46 -22.52
CA GLY A 162 2.77 9.40 -21.88
C GLY A 162 2.95 9.63 -20.37
N MET A 163 3.27 10.86 -19.96
CA MET A 163 3.36 11.24 -18.55
C MET A 163 2.01 11.10 -17.84
N ALA A 164 0.92 11.54 -18.45
CA ALA A 164 -0.42 11.42 -17.86
C ALA A 164 -0.83 9.95 -17.67
N LEU A 165 -0.59 9.09 -18.66
CA LEU A 165 -0.82 7.66 -18.56
C LEU A 165 0.04 7.01 -17.48
N LEU A 166 1.31 7.40 -17.38
CA LEU A 166 2.20 6.96 -16.32
C LEU A 166 1.65 7.36 -14.95
N LEU A 167 1.23 8.62 -14.76
CA LEU A 167 0.65 9.08 -13.48
C LEU A 167 -0.64 8.33 -13.11
N ILE A 168 -1.52 8.08 -14.06
CA ILE A 168 -2.74 7.30 -13.81
C ILE A 168 -2.37 5.88 -13.39
N PHE A 169 -1.44 5.25 -14.13
CA PHE A 169 -0.94 3.93 -13.81
C PHE A 169 -0.33 3.88 -12.39
N THR A 170 0.50 4.85 -12.03
CA THR A 170 1.16 4.88 -10.71
C THR A 170 0.15 5.06 -9.57
N ILE A 171 -0.87 5.88 -9.75
CA ILE A 171 -1.94 6.06 -8.76
C ILE A 171 -2.71 4.75 -8.55
N ILE A 172 -3.12 4.10 -9.64
CA ILE A 172 -3.85 2.82 -9.58
C ILE A 172 -2.98 1.74 -8.92
N TRP A 173 -1.72 1.65 -9.36
CA TRP A 173 -0.75 0.71 -8.85
C TRP A 173 -0.46 0.93 -7.35
N LEU A 174 -0.24 2.17 -6.91
CA LEU A 174 0.00 2.52 -5.52
C LEU A 174 -1.23 2.20 -4.65
N ARG A 175 -2.43 2.48 -5.16
CA ARG A 175 -3.69 2.11 -4.48
C ARG A 175 -3.81 0.61 -4.27
N ALA A 176 -3.52 -0.18 -5.30
CA ALA A 176 -3.67 -1.63 -5.27
C ALA A 176 -2.57 -2.31 -4.44
N ARG A 177 -1.31 -1.90 -4.61
CA ARG A 177 -0.14 -2.62 -4.08
C ARG A 177 0.37 -2.07 -2.74
N LEU A 178 0.07 -0.82 -2.41
CA LEU A 178 0.56 -0.17 -1.18
C LEU A 178 -0.59 0.22 -0.24
N LEU A 179 -1.52 1.08 -0.68
CA LEU A 179 -2.57 1.62 0.21
C LEU A 179 -3.56 0.56 0.71
N ARG A 180 -4.04 -0.36 -0.15
CA ARG A 180 -4.98 -1.41 0.26
C ARG A 180 -4.36 -2.37 1.30
N PRO A 181 -3.19 -3.00 1.04
CA PRO A 181 -2.51 -3.83 2.04
C PRO A 181 -2.19 -3.06 3.33
N TRP A 182 -1.74 -1.82 3.22
CA TRP A 182 -1.44 -0.97 4.37
C TRP A 182 -2.66 -0.77 5.29
N LYS A 183 -3.83 -0.48 4.71
CA LYS A 183 -5.08 -0.34 5.48
C LYS A 183 -5.49 -1.66 6.16
N GLN A 184 -5.28 -2.80 5.51
CA GLN A 184 -5.57 -4.12 6.10
C GLN A 184 -4.68 -4.39 7.30
N LEU A 185 -3.36 -4.14 7.18
CA LEU A 185 -2.41 -4.31 8.28
C LEU A 185 -2.75 -3.40 9.46
N LEU A 186 -3.09 -2.13 9.19
CA LEU A 186 -3.48 -1.18 10.23
C LEU A 186 -4.79 -1.59 10.93
N GLY A 187 -5.77 -2.10 10.16
CA GLY A 187 -7.02 -2.62 10.71
C GLY A 187 -6.78 -3.82 11.62
N MET A 188 -5.95 -4.76 11.19
CA MET A 188 -5.59 -5.92 11.98
C MET A 188 -4.82 -5.54 13.25
N ALA A 189 -3.83 -4.63 13.17
CA ALA A 189 -3.11 -4.15 14.34
C ALA A 189 -4.05 -3.51 15.38
N ARG A 190 -5.07 -2.77 14.94
CA ARG A 190 -6.12 -2.22 15.83
C ARG A 190 -6.98 -3.32 16.45
N ALA A 191 -7.40 -4.32 15.69
CA ALA A 191 -8.18 -5.45 16.22
C ALA A 191 -7.40 -6.22 17.30
N VAL A 192 -6.13 -6.52 17.03
CA VAL A 192 -5.23 -7.17 18.01
C VAL A 192 -5.09 -6.32 19.29
N SER A 193 -5.00 -4.99 19.17
CA SER A 193 -4.96 -4.10 20.34
C SER A 193 -6.23 -4.12 21.18
N GLN A 194 -7.37 -4.46 20.56
CA GLN A 194 -8.67 -4.60 21.21
C GLN A 194 -8.95 -6.05 21.67
N ARG A 195 -7.93 -6.93 21.65
CA ARG A 195 -8.04 -8.36 21.97
C ARG A 195 -8.92 -9.17 21.01
N ASP A 196 -9.20 -8.65 19.82
CA ASP A 196 -9.80 -9.42 18.73
C ASP A 196 -8.69 -10.05 17.88
N PHE A 197 -8.41 -11.32 18.15
CA PHE A 197 -7.41 -12.11 17.42
C PHE A 197 -8.01 -12.92 16.27
N THR A 198 -9.25 -12.66 15.85
CA THR A 198 -9.91 -13.40 14.75
C THR A 198 -9.59 -12.83 13.38
N GLN A 199 -9.23 -11.54 13.31
CA GLN A 199 -8.91 -10.85 12.07
C GLN A 199 -7.61 -11.37 11.44
N ARG A 200 -7.57 -11.44 10.10
CA ARG A 200 -6.41 -11.91 9.33
C ARG A 200 -6.15 -11.01 8.11
N ALA A 201 -4.89 -10.65 7.91
CA ALA A 201 -4.44 -9.90 6.74
C ALA A 201 -4.21 -10.85 5.54
N HIS A 202 -5.06 -10.75 4.52
CA HIS A 202 -4.97 -11.59 3.31
C HIS A 202 -4.23 -10.85 2.19
N ILE A 203 -2.92 -10.71 2.34
CA ILE A 203 -2.08 -9.98 1.37
C ILE A 203 -1.35 -10.98 0.48
N SER A 204 -1.75 -11.03 -0.80
CA SER A 204 -1.14 -11.93 -1.79
C SER A 204 0.14 -11.35 -2.41
N GLY A 205 1.15 -12.20 -2.58
CA GLY A 205 2.38 -11.92 -3.35
C GLY A 205 3.65 -12.17 -2.55
N ARG A 206 4.80 -11.86 -3.16
CA ARG A 206 6.14 -12.04 -2.57
C ARG A 206 6.85 -10.70 -2.35
N ASN A 207 6.12 -9.72 -1.82
CA ASN A 207 6.66 -8.40 -1.50
C ASN A 207 6.65 -8.17 0.02
N GLU A 208 7.21 -7.04 0.44
CA GLU A 208 7.37 -6.63 1.83
C GLU A 208 6.05 -6.60 2.58
N MET A 209 4.97 -6.14 1.94
CA MET A 209 3.63 -6.09 2.54
C MET A 209 3.08 -7.50 2.82
N ALA A 210 3.32 -8.47 1.94
CA ALA A 210 2.91 -9.85 2.16
C ALA A 210 3.73 -10.49 3.29
N THR A 211 5.05 -10.26 3.32
CA THR A 211 5.91 -10.74 4.41
C THR A 211 5.45 -10.18 5.77
N LEU A 212 5.15 -8.88 5.83
CA LEU A 212 4.66 -8.24 7.05
C LEU A 212 3.27 -8.77 7.46
N GLY A 213 2.38 -9.00 6.49
CA GLY A 213 1.07 -9.60 6.76
C GLY A 213 1.15 -11.02 7.31
N MET A 214 2.04 -11.86 6.77
CA MET A 214 2.28 -13.21 7.30
C MET A 214 2.84 -13.16 8.72
N ALA A 215 3.82 -12.29 8.99
CA ALA A 215 4.37 -12.13 10.33
C ALA A 215 3.30 -11.68 11.35
N LEU A 216 2.44 -10.74 10.97
CA LEU A 216 1.36 -10.26 11.84
C LEU A 216 0.29 -11.33 12.08
N ASN A 217 -0.06 -12.13 11.05
CA ASN A 217 -0.98 -13.26 11.18
C ASN A 217 -0.45 -14.30 12.17
N ASN A 218 0.81 -14.70 12.05
CA ASN A 218 1.43 -15.67 12.94
C ASN A 218 1.45 -15.17 14.39
N MET A 219 1.83 -13.91 14.61
CA MET A 219 1.83 -13.30 15.95
C MET A 219 0.41 -13.28 16.55
N SER A 220 -0.61 -12.94 15.75
CA SER A 220 -2.00 -12.95 16.22
C SER A 220 -2.52 -14.36 16.52
N GLU A 221 -2.03 -15.38 15.83
CA GLU A 221 -2.38 -16.77 16.07
C GLU A 221 -1.76 -17.30 17.37
N GLU A 222 -0.47 -17.04 17.60
CA GLU A 222 0.21 -17.39 18.85
C GLU A 222 -0.43 -16.70 20.06
N LEU A 223 -0.82 -15.42 19.93
CA LEU A 223 -1.54 -14.70 20.98
C LEU A 223 -2.90 -15.33 21.27
N ALA A 224 -3.67 -15.70 20.24
CA ALA A 224 -4.97 -16.35 20.40
C ALA A 224 -4.84 -17.69 21.13
N GLU A 225 -3.84 -18.49 20.78
CA GLU A 225 -3.58 -19.79 21.41
C GLU A 225 -3.18 -19.61 22.89
N SER A 226 -2.26 -18.69 23.18
CA SER A 226 -1.84 -18.39 24.55
C SER A 226 -3.01 -17.94 25.44
N TYR A 227 -3.88 -17.06 24.92
CA TYR A 227 -5.09 -16.64 25.62
C TYR A 227 -6.07 -17.79 25.84
N ALA A 228 -6.28 -18.66 24.85
CA ALA A 228 -7.17 -19.82 24.98
C ALA A 228 -6.68 -20.82 26.04
N VAL A 229 -5.37 -21.03 26.13
CA VAL A 229 -4.76 -21.87 27.18
C VAL A 229 -4.95 -21.23 28.56
N LEU A 230 -4.79 -19.91 28.67
CA LEU A 230 -5.00 -19.21 29.93
C LEU A 230 -6.46 -19.29 30.38
N GLU A 231 -7.41 -19.07 29.46
CA GLU A 231 -8.85 -19.15 29.73
C GLU A 231 -9.26 -20.54 30.23
N ARG A 232 -8.75 -21.62 29.60
CA ARG A 232 -8.97 -22.99 30.10
C ARG A 232 -8.45 -23.18 31.52
N ARG A 233 -7.24 -22.70 31.82
CA ARG A 233 -6.68 -22.79 33.18
C ARG A 233 -7.49 -21.99 34.20
N VAL A 234 -8.06 -20.85 33.81
CA VAL A 234 -8.98 -20.09 34.67
C VAL A 234 -10.25 -20.90 34.92
N GLN A 235 -10.89 -21.44 33.89
CA GLN A 235 -12.09 -22.26 34.03
C GLN A 235 -11.86 -23.50 34.90
N GLU A 236 -10.76 -24.23 34.68
CA GLU A 236 -10.39 -25.39 35.51
C GLU A 236 -10.21 -25.02 36.98
N LYS A 237 -9.53 -23.90 37.27
CA LYS A 237 -9.36 -23.42 38.64
C LYS A 237 -10.67 -22.94 39.26
N THR A 238 -11.53 -22.27 38.50
CA THR A 238 -12.84 -21.80 38.97
C THR A 238 -13.75 -22.99 39.30
N ALA A 239 -13.84 -23.98 38.41
CA ALA A 239 -14.60 -25.20 38.65
C ALA A 239 -14.06 -25.97 39.88
N GLY A 240 -12.73 -26.06 40.03
CA GLY A 240 -12.11 -26.68 41.20
C GLY A 240 -12.35 -25.89 42.50
N LEU A 241 -12.49 -24.56 42.43
CA LEU A 241 -12.86 -23.73 43.58
C LEU A 241 -14.33 -23.91 43.96
N GLU A 242 -15.25 -23.96 42.98
CA GLU A 242 -16.67 -24.21 43.20
C GLU A 242 -16.89 -25.56 43.88
N GLN A 243 -16.28 -26.63 43.35
CA GLN A 243 -16.39 -27.97 43.95
C GLN A 243 -15.89 -27.99 45.41
N LYS A 244 -14.76 -27.32 45.69
CA LYS A 244 -14.24 -27.22 47.06
C LYS A 244 -15.20 -26.43 47.97
N ASN A 245 -15.82 -25.37 47.45
CA ASN A 245 -16.77 -24.56 48.21
C ASN A 245 -18.04 -25.36 48.54
N GLU A 246 -18.57 -26.14 47.58
CA GLU A 246 -19.71 -27.04 47.82
C GLU A 246 -19.42 -28.08 48.91
N ILE A 247 -18.24 -28.70 48.88
CA ILE A 247 -17.81 -29.65 49.91
C ILE A 247 -17.70 -28.96 51.27
N LEU A 248 -17.07 -27.79 51.35
CA LEU A 248 -16.95 -27.04 52.61
C LEU A 248 -18.31 -26.62 53.18
N ALA A 249 -19.21 -26.15 52.33
CA ALA A 249 -20.57 -25.78 52.72
C ALA A 249 -21.34 -26.98 53.27
N PHE A 250 -21.22 -28.14 52.62
CA PHE A 250 -21.80 -29.39 53.12
C PHE A 250 -21.20 -29.83 54.45
N LEU A 251 -19.87 -29.83 54.59
CA LEU A 251 -19.20 -30.19 55.84
C LEU A 251 -19.66 -29.30 56.99
N TRP A 252 -19.79 -27.99 56.75
CA TRP A 252 -20.29 -27.06 57.75
C TRP A 252 -21.75 -27.31 58.12
N GLN A 253 -22.61 -27.55 57.12
CA GLN A 253 -24.03 -27.85 57.33
C GLN A 253 -24.23 -29.18 58.06
N ALA A 254 -23.47 -30.20 57.68
CA ALA A 254 -23.46 -31.52 58.31
C ALA A 254 -23.02 -31.42 59.78
N ASN A 255 -21.90 -30.75 60.05
CA ASN A 255 -21.41 -30.54 61.41
C ASN A 255 -22.46 -29.82 62.29
N ARG A 256 -23.05 -28.74 61.77
CA ARG A 256 -24.06 -27.98 62.51
C ARG A 256 -25.33 -28.79 62.80
N ARG A 257 -25.77 -29.65 61.86
CA ARG A 257 -26.93 -30.54 62.08
C ARG A 257 -26.62 -31.68 63.03
N LEU A 258 -25.45 -32.30 62.89
CA LEU A 258 -25.02 -33.37 63.78
C LEU A 258 -24.87 -32.89 65.22
N HIS A 259 -24.61 -31.61 65.49
CA HIS A 259 -24.59 -31.06 66.87
C HIS A 259 -25.92 -30.47 67.35
N ALA A 260 -27.00 -30.53 66.57
CA ALA A 260 -28.30 -30.02 67.00
C ALA A 260 -28.94 -30.94 68.06
N SER A 261 -29.82 -30.39 68.90
CA SER A 261 -30.53 -31.11 69.98
C SER A 261 -31.75 -31.93 69.50
N ALA A 262 -31.79 -32.30 68.22
CA ALA A 262 -32.87 -33.10 67.62
C ALA A 262 -32.63 -34.61 67.78
N PRO A 263 -33.66 -35.46 67.58
CA PRO A 263 -33.50 -36.91 67.54
C PRO A 263 -32.47 -37.35 66.48
N LEU A 264 -31.78 -38.47 66.74
CA LEU A 264 -30.64 -38.93 65.94
C LEU A 264 -30.99 -39.12 64.45
N CYS A 265 -32.18 -39.62 64.14
CA CYS A 265 -32.61 -39.82 62.76
C CYS A 265 -32.77 -38.52 61.97
N GLU A 266 -33.35 -37.46 62.58
CA GLU A 266 -33.51 -36.16 61.94
C GLU A 266 -32.16 -35.46 61.66
N ARG A 267 -31.13 -35.82 62.45
CA ARG A 267 -29.76 -35.32 62.29
C ARG A 267 -29.01 -36.06 61.20
N ILE A 268 -29.06 -37.39 61.20
CA ILE A 268 -28.24 -38.25 60.33
C ILE A 268 -28.83 -38.35 58.91
N SER A 269 -30.14 -38.58 58.77
CA SER A 269 -30.76 -38.87 57.46
C SER A 269 -30.48 -37.81 56.39
N PRO A 270 -30.63 -36.49 56.64
CA PRO A 270 -30.34 -35.47 55.63
C PRO A 270 -28.85 -35.35 55.28
N VAL A 271 -27.96 -35.68 56.22
CA VAL A 271 -26.51 -35.69 55.98
C VAL A 271 -26.15 -36.85 55.06
N LEU A 272 -26.72 -38.03 55.29
CA LEU A 272 -26.56 -39.19 54.41
C LEU A 272 -27.07 -38.92 53.01
N ASN A 273 -28.25 -38.33 52.88
CA ASN A 273 -28.81 -37.95 51.59
C ASN A 273 -27.92 -36.92 50.85
N GLY A 274 -27.46 -35.87 51.55
CA GLY A 274 -26.52 -34.90 50.97
C GLY A 274 -25.17 -35.52 50.55
N LEU A 275 -24.68 -36.52 51.28
CA LEU A 275 -23.44 -37.23 50.97
C LEU A 275 -23.56 -38.06 49.68
N GLN A 276 -24.74 -38.62 49.39
CA GLN A 276 -25.02 -39.29 48.11
C GLN A 276 -25.09 -38.31 46.93
N GLY A 277 -25.33 -37.02 47.18
CA GLY A 277 -25.32 -35.96 46.17
C GLY A 277 -23.92 -35.47 45.82
N LEU A 278 -22.96 -35.57 46.75
CA LEU A 278 -21.58 -35.07 46.59
C LEU A 278 -20.56 -36.17 46.29
N THR A 279 -20.93 -37.43 46.53
CA THR A 279 -20.06 -38.59 46.32
C THR A 279 -20.73 -39.58 45.37
N LEU A 280 -19.95 -40.54 44.87
CA LEU A 280 -20.49 -41.67 44.11
C LEU A 280 -21.10 -42.75 45.01
N LEU A 281 -21.14 -42.54 46.33
CA LEU A 281 -21.68 -43.50 47.28
C LEU A 281 -23.21 -43.52 47.20
N ARG A 282 -23.77 -44.72 47.12
CA ARG A 282 -25.20 -45.02 47.19
C ARG A 282 -25.41 -46.02 48.33
N ASP A 283 -26.64 -46.17 48.81
CA ASP A 283 -27.00 -47.12 49.87
C ASP A 283 -26.14 -47.00 51.13
N ILE A 284 -26.00 -45.77 51.61
CA ILE A 284 -25.18 -45.49 52.79
C ILE A 284 -25.93 -45.96 54.03
N GLU A 285 -25.23 -46.76 54.83
CA GLU A 285 -25.70 -47.31 56.09
C GLU A 285 -24.80 -46.82 57.23
N VAL A 286 -25.44 -46.35 58.32
CA VAL A 286 -24.74 -45.95 59.54
C VAL A 286 -25.25 -46.78 60.71
N ARG A 287 -24.33 -47.48 61.37
CA ARG A 287 -24.59 -48.20 62.62
C ARG A 287 -23.94 -47.45 63.79
N VAL A 288 -24.75 -47.10 64.77
CA VAL A 288 -24.31 -46.49 66.03
C VAL A 288 -24.39 -47.56 67.10
N TYR A 289 -23.24 -47.96 67.63
CA TYR A 289 -23.12 -48.97 68.67
C TYR A 289 -23.21 -48.32 70.05
N ASP A 290 -23.85 -49.00 71.00
CA ASP A 290 -23.76 -48.62 72.41
C ASP A 290 -22.41 -49.10 72.99
N LEU A 291 -21.89 -48.37 73.98
CA LEU A 291 -20.58 -48.58 74.59
C LEU A 291 -20.42 -49.96 75.25
N GLU A 292 -21.53 -50.57 75.67
CA GLU A 292 -21.54 -51.75 76.53
C GLU A 292 -21.99 -53.03 75.80
N ASP A 293 -22.43 -52.95 74.54
CA ASP A 293 -23.00 -54.10 73.81
C ASP A 293 -22.82 -53.98 72.28
N GLU A 294 -21.89 -54.74 71.69
CA GLU A 294 -21.71 -54.78 70.22
C GLU A 294 -22.92 -55.42 69.50
N ASP A 295 -23.77 -56.18 70.20
CA ASP A 295 -24.98 -56.77 69.63
C ASP A 295 -26.14 -55.75 69.57
N ASN A 296 -26.06 -54.65 70.33
CA ASN A 296 -27.11 -53.63 70.41
C ASN A 296 -26.70 -52.34 69.67
N HIS A 297 -27.18 -52.19 68.44
CA HIS A 297 -26.86 -51.04 67.60
C HIS A 297 -28.11 -50.37 67.01
N GLN A 298 -28.06 -49.05 66.89
CA GLN A 298 -29.03 -48.27 66.12
C GLN A 298 -28.55 -48.17 64.67
N GLU A 299 -29.31 -48.78 63.77
CA GLU A 299 -29.04 -48.76 62.33
C GLU A 299 -29.89 -47.68 61.65
N PHE A 300 -29.22 -46.83 60.86
CA PHE A 300 -29.82 -45.80 60.01
C PHE A 300 -29.44 -46.08 58.56
N THR A 301 -30.40 -46.53 57.77
CA THR A 301 -30.23 -46.86 56.35
C THR A 301 -30.89 -45.82 55.46
N CYS A 302 -30.25 -45.54 54.33
CA CYS A 302 -30.85 -44.78 53.23
C CYS A 302 -31.01 -45.73 52.03
N HIS A 303 -32.07 -46.53 52.03
CA HIS A 303 -32.42 -47.51 51.00
C HIS A 303 -33.78 -47.17 50.37
N SER A 304 -34.01 -47.54 49.10
CA SER A 304 -35.30 -47.31 48.41
C SER A 304 -36.42 -48.23 48.89
N ASP A 305 -36.08 -49.42 49.40
CA ASP A 305 -37.00 -50.56 49.51
C ASP A 305 -37.48 -50.85 50.95
N TYR A 306 -37.09 -50.04 51.95
CA TYR A 306 -37.51 -50.21 53.34
C TYR A 306 -38.57 -49.18 53.74
N GLU A 307 -39.70 -49.64 54.29
CA GLU A 307 -40.70 -48.78 54.92
C GLU A 307 -40.13 -48.19 56.22
N CYS A 308 -39.62 -46.94 56.17
CA CYS A 308 -39.08 -46.23 57.33
C CYS A 308 -40.10 -45.89 58.44
N ASP A 309 -41.36 -46.32 58.30
CA ASP A 309 -42.42 -46.01 59.26
C ASP A 309 -42.24 -46.76 60.60
N ASP A 310 -41.44 -47.84 60.63
CA ASP A 310 -41.28 -48.68 61.84
C ASP A 310 -40.32 -48.11 62.91
N LYS A 311 -39.59 -47.03 62.61
CA LYS A 311 -38.66 -46.39 63.58
C LYS A 311 -38.77 -44.87 63.62
N GLY A 312 -39.99 -44.33 63.76
CA GLY A 312 -40.24 -42.95 64.18
C GLY A 312 -39.57 -41.85 63.35
N CYS A 313 -39.17 -42.15 62.11
CA CYS A 313 -38.37 -41.27 61.26
C CYS A 313 -38.99 -41.14 59.88
N TYR A 314 -39.79 -40.09 59.70
CA TYR A 314 -40.53 -39.84 58.47
C TYR A 314 -39.71 -39.21 57.33
N LEU A 315 -38.37 -39.20 57.43
CA LEU A 315 -37.47 -38.42 56.55
C LEU A 315 -36.70 -39.26 55.51
N CYS A 316 -37.02 -40.53 55.33
CA CYS A 316 -36.36 -41.35 54.33
C CYS A 316 -36.77 -40.96 52.90
N PRO A 317 -35.81 -40.85 51.95
CA PRO A 317 -36.12 -40.54 50.56
C PRO A 317 -36.90 -41.69 49.90
N ARG A 318 -38.12 -41.39 49.46
CA ARG A 318 -38.99 -42.31 48.72
C ARG A 318 -38.70 -42.18 47.21
N ASN A 319 -38.67 -43.28 46.46
CA ASN A 319 -38.44 -43.33 45.00
C ASN A 319 -37.02 -42.95 44.52
N LEU A 320 -35.98 -43.52 45.11
CA LEU A 320 -34.65 -43.49 44.49
C LEU A 320 -34.61 -44.40 43.25
N PRO A 321 -33.92 -44.01 42.17
CA PRO A 321 -33.78 -44.86 40.98
C PRO A 321 -33.05 -46.18 41.31
N PRO A 322 -33.40 -47.30 40.67
CA PRO A 322 -32.80 -48.61 40.95
C PRO A 322 -31.29 -48.60 40.71
N LEU A 323 -30.55 -49.32 41.56
CA LEU A 323 -29.09 -49.36 41.49
C LEU A 323 -28.61 -50.02 40.19
N PRO A 324 -27.49 -49.54 39.61
CA PRO A 324 -26.79 -50.28 38.57
C PRO A 324 -26.13 -51.55 39.14
N ASP A 325 -26.24 -52.66 38.42
CA ASP A 325 -25.64 -53.96 38.76
C ASP A 325 -24.09 -53.88 38.78
N GLY A 326 -23.51 -53.50 39.91
CA GLY A 326 -22.06 -53.53 40.13
C GLY A 326 -21.55 -52.43 41.05
N GLY A 327 -21.32 -52.77 42.32
CA GLY A 327 -20.66 -51.91 43.30
C GLY A 327 -19.91 -52.73 44.34
N THR A 328 -18.80 -52.20 44.86
CA THR A 328 -18.08 -52.78 46.00
C THR A 328 -18.55 -52.13 47.29
N THR A 329 -19.00 -52.93 48.27
CA THR A 329 -19.32 -52.43 49.60
C THR A 329 -18.06 -51.92 50.28
N LEU A 330 -18.07 -50.65 50.67
CA LEU A 330 -17.00 -50.04 51.45
C LEU A 330 -17.46 -49.92 52.90
N LYS A 331 -16.66 -50.44 53.84
CA LYS A 331 -16.96 -50.39 55.28
C LYS A 331 -15.86 -49.61 56.01
N TRP A 332 -16.28 -48.62 56.78
CA TRP A 332 -15.40 -47.83 57.63
C TRP A 332 -15.88 -47.91 59.08
N ARG A 333 -14.95 -48.05 60.02
CA ARG A 333 -15.23 -47.88 61.45
C ARG A 333 -14.83 -46.45 61.81
N LEU A 334 -15.80 -45.62 62.17
CA LEU A 334 -15.57 -44.24 62.58
C LEU A 334 -15.24 -44.24 64.08
N SER A 335 -14.10 -43.67 64.45
CA SER A 335 -13.67 -43.48 65.84
C SER A 335 -13.24 -42.03 66.06
N ASP A 336 -13.35 -41.54 67.29
CA ASP A 336 -12.79 -40.25 67.69
C ASP A 336 -11.25 -40.28 67.58
N ALA A 337 -10.62 -39.11 67.38
CA ALA A 337 -9.17 -38.92 67.33
C ALA A 337 -8.41 -39.41 68.58
N HIS A 338 -9.10 -39.61 69.70
CA HIS A 338 -8.56 -40.19 70.94
C HIS A 338 -8.72 -41.71 71.02
N ASN A 339 -9.22 -42.36 69.96
CA ASN A 339 -9.44 -43.80 69.91
C ASN A 339 -10.35 -44.31 71.06
N GLN A 340 -11.17 -43.41 71.61
CA GLN A 340 -12.18 -43.75 72.59
C GLN A 340 -13.45 -44.11 71.81
N TYR A 341 -13.90 -45.34 72.02
CA TYR A 341 -15.28 -45.73 71.74
C TYR A 341 -16.12 -45.23 72.89
#